data_AF-B3QZK6-F1
#
_entry.id   AF-B3QZK6-F1
#
_cell.length_a   1.000
_cell.length_b   1.000
_cell.length_c   1.000
_cell.angle_alpha   90.00
_cell.angle_beta   90.00
_cell.angle_gamma   90.00
#
_symmetry.space_group_name_H-M   'P 1'
#
loop_
_entity.id
_entity.type
_entity.pdbx_description
1 polymer ?
#
loop_
_entity_poly.entity_id
_entity_poly.type
_entity_poly.pdbx_seq_one_letter_code
_entity_poly.pdbx_strand_id
1 'polypeptide(L)'
;MTKTNKIIGIDLGTTNSCVSVMEGGEAKVITNAEGGRTTPSVVAFKGNNIMVGEIAKRQAITNPNTIISIKRHIGETKYTVSVNGNKYTPQEISAMILQNLKKTAEDYLGSEVTQAVITVPAYFNDAQRQATKDAGKIAGLEVKRIINEPTAAALAYGIDKNNQKEQIVLVFDLGGGTFDVSILNLADGTFEVLSTSGDNKLGGDDFDQRIVDYLVKEFKKENLVDLSKDKMALQRLKDSAEKAKKELSGVSSTQISLPFITMSESGPLHLENNLTRAKFDELTIDLVQRCLGPVKSALSDAKLTRDKIDQVLLVGGSTRIPAVQELVKKEIQKTPNKGINPDEVVSMGAAIQGGILSGDVKDILLLDVTPLSLGIETLGNVFTKLIERNTTIPTSKTQVFSTAADNQPAVDIHVLQGERTLSTDNKTLGRFQLTDIPPAPRGTPQISVTFDIDANGIVSVKAKDLGTNKEQKIVITGSGTLSEEEIKRMIKEAEENAETDRLKKELIDIKNEADTLIFQTKKALVDLKDDVEVQEKEKIESKIKELEEVISKDDVNIIKDKINALSQDAQNIAIKAYQKTQNKTANDDKNPSSNDNKDEKIKDDVVDADFEEKK
;
A
#
# COMPACT_ATOMS: atom_id res chain seq x y z
N MET A 1 -4.92 9.79 -22.57
CA MET A 1 -4.19 8.58 -22.98
C MET A 1 -5.21 7.56 -23.51
N THR A 2 -4.78 6.52 -24.21
CA THR A 2 -5.64 5.34 -24.45
C THR A 2 -5.84 4.59 -23.13
N LYS A 3 -7.05 4.06 -22.89
CA LYS A 3 -7.32 3.24 -21.70
C LYS A 3 -6.79 1.83 -21.92
N THR A 4 -6.14 1.26 -20.91
CA THR A 4 -5.74 -0.16 -20.94
C THR A 4 -6.84 -1.06 -20.39
N ASN A 5 -6.91 -2.28 -20.91
CA ASN A 5 -7.74 -3.36 -20.36
C ASN A 5 -7.00 -4.15 -19.26
N LYS A 6 -5.75 -3.78 -18.93
CA LYS A 6 -4.99 -4.43 -17.87
C LYS A 6 -5.54 -4.07 -16.50
N ILE A 7 -5.81 -5.11 -15.71
CA ILE A 7 -6.18 -5.01 -14.30
C ILE A 7 -4.89 -5.07 -13.48
N ILE A 8 -4.54 -3.99 -12.77
CA ILE A 8 -3.33 -3.97 -11.92
C ILE A 8 -3.58 -4.65 -10.57
N GLY A 9 -2.55 -5.30 -10.04
CA GLY A 9 -2.54 -5.84 -8.69
C GLY A 9 -1.90 -4.87 -7.72
N ILE A 10 -2.64 -4.39 -6.72
CA ILE A 10 -2.12 -3.48 -5.71
C ILE A 10 -2.09 -4.19 -4.36
N ASP A 11 -0.89 -4.28 -3.78
CA ASP A 11 -0.73 -4.47 -2.36
C ASP A 11 -0.76 -3.12 -1.63
N LEU A 12 -1.84 -2.85 -0.90
CA LEU A 12 -2.01 -1.60 -0.13
C LEU A 12 -1.56 -1.84 1.31
N GLY A 13 -0.28 -2.04 1.58
CA GLY A 13 0.21 -2.38 2.92
C GLY A 13 0.21 -1.21 3.91
N THR A 14 0.30 -1.50 5.22
CA THR A 14 0.29 -0.49 6.30
C THR A 14 1.50 0.44 6.26
N THR A 15 2.69 -0.08 5.96
CA THR A 15 3.97 0.67 5.99
C THR A 15 4.46 1.00 4.59
N ASN A 16 4.35 0.05 3.66
CA ASN A 16 4.67 0.22 2.24
C ASN A 16 3.54 -0.42 1.43
N SER A 17 3.35 0.07 0.22
CA SER A 17 2.46 -0.49 -0.80
C SER A 17 3.28 -0.88 -2.04
N CYS A 18 2.75 -1.81 -2.83
CA CYS A 18 3.42 -2.36 -4.00
C CYS A 18 2.41 -2.55 -5.14
N VAL A 19 2.83 -2.34 -6.39
CA VAL A 19 1.95 -2.47 -7.56
C VAL A 19 2.59 -3.35 -8.64
N SER A 20 1.80 -4.29 -9.16
CA SER A 20 2.19 -5.28 -10.16
C SER A 20 1.19 -5.34 -11.31
N VAL A 21 1.62 -5.87 -12.46
CA VAL A 21 0.78 -6.10 -13.65
C VAL A 21 1.11 -7.44 -14.30
N MET A 22 0.14 -8.05 -14.98
CA MET A 22 0.37 -9.25 -15.80
C MET A 22 0.85 -8.88 -17.20
N GLU A 23 2.08 -9.27 -17.53
CA GLU A 23 2.70 -9.04 -18.84
C GLU A 23 3.42 -10.31 -19.32
N GLY A 24 3.19 -10.72 -20.58
CA GLY A 24 3.84 -11.90 -21.16
C GLY A 24 3.46 -13.24 -20.53
N GLY A 25 2.42 -13.28 -19.68
CA GLY A 25 2.05 -14.44 -18.87
C GLY A 25 2.61 -14.42 -17.45
N GLU A 26 3.52 -13.49 -17.13
CA GLU A 26 4.16 -13.36 -15.82
C GLU A 26 3.61 -12.15 -15.04
N ALA A 27 3.66 -12.21 -13.70
CA ALA A 27 3.38 -11.08 -12.83
C ALA A 27 4.65 -10.26 -12.61
N LYS A 28 4.62 -8.96 -12.98
CA LYS A 28 5.77 -8.06 -12.83
C LYS A 28 5.44 -6.90 -11.90
N VAL A 29 6.27 -6.72 -10.87
CA VAL A 29 6.26 -5.53 -10.00
C VAL A 29 6.80 -4.32 -10.77
N ILE A 30 6.07 -3.21 -10.69
CA ILE A 30 6.42 -1.94 -11.33
C ILE A 30 7.25 -1.11 -10.36
N THR A 31 8.34 -0.51 -10.83
CA THR A 31 9.15 0.44 -10.06
C THR A 31 8.49 1.82 -10.03
N ASN A 32 8.48 2.47 -8.86
CA ASN A 32 8.04 3.85 -8.71
C ASN A 32 9.04 4.86 -9.30
N ALA A 33 8.66 6.13 -9.33
CA ALA A 33 9.46 7.23 -9.90
C ALA A 33 10.81 7.41 -9.19
N GLU A 34 10.92 7.00 -7.92
CA GLU A 34 12.15 6.99 -7.13
C GLU A 34 13.04 5.75 -7.36
N GLY A 35 12.64 4.83 -8.26
CA GLY A 35 13.35 3.58 -8.56
C GLY A 35 13.14 2.45 -7.53
N GLY A 36 12.29 2.68 -6.53
CA GLY A 36 11.90 1.67 -5.56
C GLY A 36 10.87 0.68 -6.11
N ARG A 37 10.90 -0.57 -5.64
CA ARG A 37 9.89 -1.60 -5.97
C ARG A 37 8.69 -1.58 -5.04
N THR A 38 8.76 -0.80 -3.96
CA THR A 38 7.64 -0.50 -3.06
C THR A 38 7.63 1.00 -2.75
N THR A 39 6.45 1.53 -2.46
CA THR A 39 6.22 2.94 -2.12
C THR A 39 5.77 3.03 -0.67
N PRO A 40 6.40 3.84 0.20
CA PRO A 40 5.93 4.03 1.57
C PRO A 40 4.46 4.48 1.62
N SER A 41 3.66 3.86 2.49
CA SER A 41 2.25 4.17 2.73
C SER A 41 2.12 5.42 3.61
N VAL A 42 2.68 6.52 3.11
CA VAL A 42 2.85 7.80 3.81
C VAL A 42 2.29 8.92 2.93
N VAL A 43 1.51 9.81 3.53
CA VAL A 43 0.95 10.99 2.86
C VAL A 43 1.31 12.23 3.66
N ALA A 44 1.85 13.27 3.02
CA ALA A 44 2.25 14.51 3.67
C ALA A 44 1.62 15.72 2.96
N PHE A 45 1.03 16.63 3.73
CA PHE A 45 0.40 17.84 3.22
C PHE A 45 1.28 19.07 3.50
N LYS A 46 1.55 19.88 2.48
CA LYS A 46 2.32 21.13 2.61
C LYS A 46 1.55 22.26 1.93
N GLY A 47 0.79 23.02 2.72
CA GLY A 47 -0.26 23.89 2.18
C GLY A 47 -1.29 23.06 1.41
N ASN A 48 -1.50 23.38 0.14
CA ASN A 48 -2.38 22.64 -0.77
C ASN A 48 -1.64 21.56 -1.58
N ASN A 49 -0.39 21.24 -1.27
CA ASN A 49 0.39 20.20 -1.96
C ASN A 49 0.29 18.89 -1.22
N ILE A 50 -0.09 17.82 -1.91
CA ILE A 50 -0.09 16.45 -1.40
C ILE A 50 1.18 15.76 -1.91
N MET A 51 1.90 15.10 -1.02
CA MET A 51 3.05 14.26 -1.35
C MET A 51 2.79 12.86 -0.80
N VAL A 52 3.21 11.85 -1.55
CA VAL A 52 3.03 10.43 -1.23
C VAL A 52 4.39 9.73 -1.30
N GLY A 53 4.55 8.61 -0.58
CA GLY A 53 5.75 7.77 -0.72
C GLY A 53 7.00 8.32 -0.04
N GLU A 54 8.15 8.13 -0.68
CA GLU A 54 9.46 8.54 -0.16
C GLU A 54 9.55 10.05 0.09
N ILE A 55 8.96 10.87 -0.78
CA ILE A 55 8.92 12.34 -0.63
C ILE A 55 8.11 12.73 0.62
N ALA A 56 7.03 12.00 0.91
CA ALA A 56 6.23 12.20 2.13
C ALA A 56 6.98 11.72 3.38
N LYS A 57 7.66 10.57 3.30
CA LYS A 57 8.44 10.02 4.43
C LYS A 57 9.61 10.92 4.83
N ARG A 58 10.37 11.45 3.86
CA ARG A 58 11.56 12.31 4.11
C ARG A 58 11.26 13.57 4.90
N GLN A 59 10.05 14.12 4.80
CA GLN A 59 9.65 15.34 5.51
C GLN A 59 8.91 15.09 6.83
N ALA A 60 8.64 13.83 7.23
CA ALA A 60 7.86 13.52 8.43
C ALA A 60 8.43 14.20 9.71
N ILE A 61 9.76 14.32 9.79
CA ILE A 61 10.48 14.96 10.91
C ILE A 61 10.16 16.46 11.05
N THR A 62 9.95 17.17 9.92
CA THR A 62 9.79 18.64 9.90
C THR A 62 8.38 19.09 9.52
N ASN A 63 7.56 18.19 8.98
CA ASN A 63 6.18 18.45 8.60
C ASN A 63 5.22 17.60 9.48
N PRO A 64 4.59 18.20 10.51
CA PRO A 64 3.65 17.48 11.38
C PRO A 64 2.35 17.06 10.67
N ASN A 65 2.08 17.57 9.47
CA ASN A 65 0.97 17.15 8.62
C ASN A 65 1.33 15.91 7.77
N THR A 66 2.05 14.96 8.36
CA THR A 66 2.46 13.71 7.72
C THR A 66 1.75 12.53 8.39
N ILE A 67 1.02 11.75 7.59
CA ILE A 67 0.17 10.65 8.01
C ILE A 67 0.87 9.35 7.62
N ILE A 68 1.01 8.45 8.59
CA ILE A 68 1.61 7.11 8.46
C ILE A 68 0.65 6.05 9.01
N SER A 69 0.83 4.80 8.59
CA SER A 69 0.10 3.63 9.11
C SER A 69 -1.44 3.72 9.06
N ILE A 70 -2.00 4.53 8.15
CA ILE A 70 -3.44 4.85 8.12
C ILE A 70 -4.33 3.60 7.94
N LYS A 71 -3.81 2.53 7.33
CA LYS A 71 -4.49 1.23 7.20
C LYS A 71 -4.90 0.63 8.55
N ARG A 72 -4.19 0.92 9.66
CA ARG A 72 -4.60 0.49 11.02
C ARG A 72 -5.96 1.06 11.45
N HIS A 73 -6.41 2.15 10.82
CA HIS A 73 -7.65 2.85 11.14
C HIS A 73 -8.74 2.70 10.06
N ILE A 74 -8.48 2.01 8.95
CA ILE A 74 -9.47 1.84 7.89
C ILE A 74 -10.68 1.05 8.40
N GLY A 75 -11.89 1.55 8.13
CA GLY A 75 -13.14 1.02 8.68
C GLY A 75 -13.50 1.46 10.11
N GLU A 76 -12.72 2.34 10.75
CA GLU A 76 -13.10 2.95 12.04
C GLU A 76 -14.10 4.12 11.86
N THR A 77 -15.37 3.92 12.21
CA THR A 77 -16.50 4.88 12.08
C THR A 77 -16.23 6.34 12.45
N LYS A 78 -15.36 6.60 13.45
CA LYS A 78 -15.15 7.95 14.01
C LYS A 78 -13.72 8.46 13.85
N TYR A 79 -12.86 7.72 13.15
CA TYR A 79 -11.48 8.12 12.97
C TYR A 79 -11.35 9.10 11.79
N THR A 80 -10.77 10.26 12.06
CA THR A 80 -10.38 11.23 11.02
C THR A 80 -9.06 11.89 11.40
N VAL A 81 -8.16 12.06 10.45
CA VAL A 81 -6.98 12.91 10.63
C VAL A 81 -7.34 14.37 10.31
N SER A 82 -6.93 15.31 11.17
CA SER A 82 -7.14 16.74 10.94
C SER A 82 -5.86 17.39 10.41
N VAL A 83 -5.94 18.00 9.23
CA VAL A 83 -4.81 18.59 8.53
C VAL A 83 -5.22 19.93 7.92
N ASN A 84 -4.47 20.99 8.23
CA ASN A 84 -4.74 22.36 7.77
C ASN A 84 -6.19 22.85 8.01
N GLY A 85 -6.86 22.33 9.06
CA GLY A 85 -8.26 22.63 9.39
C GLY A 85 -9.29 21.69 8.77
N ASN A 86 -8.93 20.93 7.73
CA ASN A 86 -9.78 19.92 7.10
C ASN A 86 -9.69 18.58 7.84
N LYS A 87 -10.74 17.76 7.72
CA LYS A 87 -10.77 16.39 8.24
C LYS A 87 -10.76 15.41 7.07
N TYR A 88 -9.88 14.42 7.13
CA TYR A 88 -9.80 13.33 6.16
C TYR A 88 -10.04 12.00 6.85
N THR A 89 -10.82 11.14 6.20
CA THR A 89 -11.05 9.74 6.56
C THR A 89 -9.85 8.87 6.17
N PRO A 90 -9.69 7.68 6.79
CA PRO A 90 -8.73 6.68 6.35
C PRO A 90 -8.86 6.32 4.86
N GLN A 91 -10.08 6.32 4.33
CA GLN A 91 -10.37 6.02 2.93
C GLN A 91 -9.78 7.08 1.98
N GLU A 92 -9.92 8.38 2.29
CA GLU A 92 -9.35 9.46 1.48
C GLU A 92 -7.81 9.44 1.46
N ILE A 93 -7.18 9.26 2.62
CA ILE A 93 -5.71 9.15 2.70
C ILE A 93 -5.22 7.89 1.96
N SER A 94 -5.94 6.77 2.09
CA SER A 94 -5.62 5.55 1.35
C SER A 94 -5.83 5.72 -0.17
N ALA A 95 -6.83 6.49 -0.58
CA ALA A 95 -7.06 6.83 -1.98
C ALA A 95 -5.90 7.65 -2.57
N MET A 96 -5.31 8.59 -1.82
CA MET A 96 -4.11 9.33 -2.26
C MET A 96 -2.91 8.38 -2.50
N ILE A 97 -2.75 7.34 -1.67
CA ILE A 97 -1.74 6.29 -1.88
C ILE A 97 -2.07 5.48 -3.15
N LEU A 98 -3.33 5.06 -3.32
CA LEU A 98 -3.78 4.32 -4.50
C LEU A 98 -3.67 5.13 -5.80
N GLN A 99 -3.88 6.45 -5.77
CA GLN A 99 -3.67 7.36 -6.90
C GLN A 99 -2.20 7.41 -7.32
N ASN A 100 -1.26 7.44 -6.37
CA ASN A 100 0.18 7.40 -6.67
C ASN A 100 0.60 6.05 -7.30
N LEU A 101 0.05 4.94 -6.82
CA LEU A 101 0.31 3.59 -7.37
C LEU A 101 -0.35 3.40 -8.75
N LYS A 102 -1.58 3.90 -8.94
CA LYS A 102 -2.23 4.00 -10.24
C LYS A 102 -1.35 4.78 -11.21
N LYS A 103 -0.90 5.97 -10.83
CA LYS A 103 -0.06 6.83 -11.67
C LYS A 103 1.26 6.16 -12.04
N THR A 104 1.90 5.47 -11.08
CA THR A 104 3.09 4.65 -11.32
C THR A 104 2.85 3.59 -12.39
N ALA A 105 1.70 2.90 -12.34
CA ALA A 105 1.34 1.92 -13.37
C ALA A 105 0.99 2.57 -14.73
N GLU A 106 0.33 3.73 -14.75
CA GLU A 106 0.03 4.48 -15.98
C GLU A 106 1.29 4.97 -16.69
N ASP A 107 2.27 5.47 -15.93
CA ASP A 107 3.56 5.94 -16.47
C ASP A 107 4.41 4.78 -17.01
N TYR A 108 4.33 3.59 -16.39
CA TYR A 108 4.96 2.37 -16.89
C TYR A 108 4.27 1.81 -18.15
N LEU A 109 2.94 1.80 -18.19
CA LEU A 109 2.15 1.22 -19.29
C LEU A 109 1.86 2.19 -20.44
N GLY A 110 2.23 3.47 -20.32
CA GLY A 110 1.92 4.54 -21.30
C GLY A 110 0.41 4.75 -21.55
N SER A 111 -0.45 4.28 -20.64
CA SER A 111 -1.90 4.17 -20.85
C SER A 111 -2.67 4.37 -19.55
N GLU A 112 -3.93 4.84 -19.65
CA GLU A 112 -4.78 5.13 -18.49
C GLU A 112 -5.29 3.83 -17.85
N VAL A 113 -5.07 3.68 -16.54
CA VAL A 113 -5.43 2.48 -15.77
C VAL A 113 -6.72 2.74 -15.01
N THR A 114 -7.73 1.90 -15.25
CA THR A 114 -9.07 2.09 -14.67
C THR A 114 -9.55 0.94 -13.78
N GLN A 115 -8.80 -0.17 -13.70
CA GLN A 115 -9.25 -1.40 -13.04
C GLN A 115 -8.15 -1.98 -12.16
N ALA A 116 -8.49 -2.42 -10.95
CA ALA A 116 -7.53 -3.00 -10.01
C ALA A 116 -8.10 -4.17 -9.19
N VAL A 117 -7.20 -5.05 -8.76
CA VAL A 117 -7.37 -5.94 -7.61
C VAL A 117 -6.58 -5.34 -6.45
N ILE A 118 -7.21 -5.19 -5.28
CA ILE A 118 -6.59 -4.58 -4.09
C ILE A 118 -6.55 -5.60 -2.95
N THR A 119 -5.44 -5.67 -2.23
CA THR A 119 -5.25 -6.61 -1.11
C THR A 119 -5.80 -6.09 0.22
N VAL A 120 -6.21 -7.01 1.07
CA VAL A 120 -6.55 -6.76 2.49
C VAL A 120 -6.03 -7.91 3.36
N PRO A 121 -5.74 -7.66 4.65
CA PRO A 121 -5.45 -8.71 5.62
C PRO A 121 -6.60 -9.74 5.65
N ALA A 122 -6.30 -11.03 5.74
CA ALA A 122 -7.31 -12.08 5.70
C ALA A 122 -8.33 -11.90 6.84
N TYR A 123 -7.87 -11.46 8.01
CA TYR A 123 -8.71 -11.22 9.18
C TYR A 123 -9.46 -9.86 9.18
N PHE A 124 -9.44 -9.09 8.09
CA PHE A 124 -10.27 -7.88 7.96
C PHE A 124 -11.77 -8.19 7.98
N ASN A 125 -12.51 -7.41 8.77
CA ASN A 125 -13.97 -7.47 8.80
C ASN A 125 -14.61 -6.70 7.61
N ASP A 126 -15.91 -6.92 7.42
CA ASP A 126 -16.72 -6.35 6.33
C ASP A 126 -16.54 -4.82 6.17
N ALA A 127 -16.57 -4.05 7.27
CA ALA A 127 -16.43 -2.60 7.23
C ALA A 127 -15.04 -2.16 6.73
N GLN A 128 -13.99 -2.92 7.04
CA GLN A 128 -12.63 -2.63 6.60
C GLN A 128 -12.43 -2.98 5.12
N ARG A 129 -13.04 -4.10 4.67
CA ARG A 129 -13.07 -4.52 3.26
C ARG A 129 -13.81 -3.50 2.40
N GLN A 130 -14.99 -3.06 2.81
CA GLN A 130 -15.77 -2.04 2.09
C GLN A 130 -15.04 -0.69 2.10
N ALA A 131 -14.49 -0.24 3.24
CA ALA A 131 -13.69 1.00 3.28
C ALA A 131 -12.45 0.96 2.37
N THR A 132 -11.83 -0.21 2.18
CA THR A 132 -10.70 -0.39 1.24
C THR A 132 -11.17 -0.33 -0.22
N LYS A 133 -12.34 -0.91 -0.52
CA LYS A 133 -13.01 -0.81 -1.82
C LYS A 133 -13.43 0.63 -2.16
N ASP A 134 -13.93 1.37 -1.16
CA ASP A 134 -14.28 2.79 -1.27
C ASP A 134 -13.03 3.63 -1.58
N ALA A 135 -11.90 3.38 -0.92
CA ALA A 135 -10.64 4.06 -1.21
C ALA A 135 -10.17 3.85 -2.67
N GLY A 136 -10.33 2.63 -3.21
CA GLY A 136 -10.07 2.36 -4.63
C GLY A 136 -11.00 3.13 -5.56
N LYS A 137 -12.29 3.21 -5.23
CA LYS A 137 -13.28 3.98 -5.98
C LYS A 137 -12.98 5.49 -5.96
N ILE A 138 -12.58 6.05 -4.81
CA ILE A 138 -12.13 7.45 -4.67
C ILE A 138 -10.85 7.71 -5.48
N ALA A 139 -9.94 6.73 -5.58
CA ALA A 139 -8.73 6.82 -6.40
C ALA A 139 -8.99 6.70 -7.92
N GLY A 140 -10.25 6.59 -8.36
CA GLY A 140 -10.61 6.41 -9.77
C GLY A 140 -10.22 5.03 -10.31
N LEU A 141 -10.34 3.98 -9.49
CA LEU A 141 -10.17 2.59 -9.86
C LEU A 141 -11.48 1.81 -9.66
N GLU A 142 -11.91 1.08 -10.70
CA GLU A 142 -12.91 0.04 -10.59
C GLU A 142 -12.27 -1.18 -9.89
N VAL A 143 -12.59 -1.36 -8.61
CA VAL A 143 -12.08 -2.49 -7.81
C VAL A 143 -12.78 -3.78 -8.21
N LYS A 144 -12.13 -4.56 -9.08
CA LYS A 144 -12.64 -5.82 -9.64
C LYS A 144 -12.73 -6.95 -8.62
N ARG A 145 -11.81 -6.96 -7.65
CA ARG A 145 -11.77 -7.92 -6.54
C ARG A 145 -11.02 -7.31 -5.35
N ILE A 146 -11.53 -7.57 -4.15
CA ILE A 146 -10.74 -7.51 -2.91
C ILE A 146 -10.20 -8.92 -2.65
N ILE A 147 -8.88 -9.09 -2.52
CA ILE A 147 -8.22 -10.38 -2.27
C ILE A 147 -7.51 -10.38 -0.91
N ASN A 148 -7.49 -11.52 -0.23
CA ASN A 148 -6.77 -11.68 1.03
C ASN A 148 -5.24 -11.73 0.78
N GLU A 149 -4.44 -11.02 1.58
CA GLU A 149 -2.97 -10.94 1.45
C GLU A 149 -2.30 -12.33 1.43
N PRO A 150 -2.61 -13.27 2.35
CA PRO A 150 -2.06 -14.63 2.31
C PRO A 150 -2.49 -15.43 1.07
N THR A 151 -3.72 -15.23 0.60
CA THR A 151 -4.26 -15.89 -0.59
C THR A 151 -3.53 -15.42 -1.86
N ALA A 152 -3.29 -14.11 -1.97
CA ALA A 152 -2.49 -13.54 -3.05
C ALA A 152 -1.04 -14.09 -3.02
N ALA A 153 -0.41 -14.13 -1.85
CA ALA A 153 0.92 -14.70 -1.72
C ALA A 153 0.99 -16.19 -2.12
N ALA A 154 -0.05 -16.98 -1.80
CA ALA A 154 -0.15 -18.37 -2.22
C ALA A 154 -0.32 -18.53 -3.74
N LEU A 155 -1.14 -17.69 -4.39
CA LEU A 155 -1.29 -17.67 -5.85
C LEU A 155 0.05 -17.42 -6.56
N ALA A 156 0.80 -16.39 -6.12
CA ALA A 156 2.11 -16.07 -6.69
C ALA A 156 3.17 -17.16 -6.42
N TYR A 157 3.05 -17.91 -5.33
CA TYR A 157 3.91 -19.07 -5.05
C TYR A 157 3.56 -20.30 -5.91
N GLY A 158 2.28 -20.52 -6.17
CA GLY A 158 1.76 -21.77 -6.74
C GLY A 158 1.53 -21.77 -8.25
N ILE A 159 1.44 -20.61 -8.91
CA ILE A 159 1.10 -20.53 -10.34
C ILE A 159 2.03 -21.35 -11.25
N ASP A 160 3.34 -21.28 -11.02
CA ASP A 160 4.35 -22.04 -11.77
C ASP A 160 4.44 -23.54 -11.36
N LYS A 161 3.55 -23.98 -10.47
CA LYS A 161 3.53 -25.34 -9.89
C LYS A 161 2.26 -26.10 -10.23
N ASN A 162 1.43 -25.56 -11.12
CA ASN A 162 0.37 -26.32 -11.76
C ASN A 162 0.95 -27.61 -12.38
N ASN A 163 0.28 -28.75 -12.17
CA ASN A 163 0.75 -30.12 -12.45
C ASN A 163 1.83 -30.70 -11.51
N GLN A 164 2.15 -30.05 -10.38
CA GLN A 164 2.90 -30.70 -9.29
C GLN A 164 1.94 -31.39 -8.31
N LYS A 165 2.47 -32.35 -7.56
CA LYS A 165 1.74 -33.04 -6.48
C LYS A 165 1.13 -32.02 -5.50
N GLU A 166 -0.11 -32.29 -5.07
CA GLU A 166 -0.81 -31.62 -3.96
C GLU A 166 0.14 -31.18 -2.83
N GLN A 167 0.02 -29.90 -2.42
CA GLN A 167 0.80 -29.30 -1.34
C GLN A 167 -0.09 -28.52 -0.38
N ILE A 168 0.04 -28.81 0.91
CA ILE A 168 -0.56 -27.97 1.96
C ILE A 168 0.45 -26.89 2.36
N VAL A 169 0.08 -25.63 2.17
CA VAL A 169 0.94 -24.47 2.37
C VAL A 169 0.42 -23.64 3.55
N LEU A 170 1.28 -23.36 4.53
CA LEU A 170 1.03 -22.37 5.57
C LEU A 170 1.68 -21.05 5.16
N VAL A 171 0.86 -20.02 4.99
CA VAL A 171 1.32 -18.64 4.77
C VAL A 171 1.28 -17.91 6.11
N PHE A 172 2.42 -17.36 6.52
CA PHE A 172 2.59 -16.57 7.74
C PHE A 172 2.96 -15.14 7.31
N ASP A 173 2.00 -14.23 7.41
CA ASP A 173 2.15 -12.83 7.01
C ASP A 173 2.24 -11.94 8.25
N LEU A 174 3.42 -11.34 8.48
CA LEU A 174 3.62 -10.35 9.55
C LEU A 174 4.10 -9.04 8.93
N GLY A 175 3.14 -8.18 8.61
CA GLY A 175 3.37 -6.88 8.00
C GLY A 175 3.75 -5.79 9.00
N GLY A 176 3.41 -4.54 8.65
CA GLY A 176 3.56 -3.37 9.52
C GLY A 176 2.42 -3.16 10.51
N GLY A 177 1.19 -3.53 10.12
CA GLY A 177 -0.02 -3.30 10.92
C GLY A 177 -0.69 -4.55 11.50
N THR A 178 -0.57 -5.66 10.77
CA THR A 178 -1.41 -6.84 10.91
C THR A 178 -0.57 -8.12 10.84
N PHE A 179 -1.10 -9.15 11.49
CA PHE A 179 -0.60 -10.51 11.45
C PHE A 179 -1.71 -11.42 10.93
N ASP A 180 -1.45 -12.16 9.86
CA ASP A 180 -2.33 -13.21 9.37
C ASP A 180 -1.57 -14.54 9.26
N VAL A 181 -2.31 -15.63 9.46
CA VAL A 181 -1.87 -16.97 9.10
C VAL A 181 -3.01 -17.69 8.38
N SER A 182 -2.70 -18.26 7.23
CA SER A 182 -3.65 -19.04 6.43
C SER A 182 -3.04 -20.35 6.03
N ILE A 183 -3.84 -21.41 6.03
CA ILE A 183 -3.44 -22.72 5.52
C ILE A 183 -4.26 -22.98 4.25
N LEU A 184 -3.57 -23.24 3.15
CA LEU A 184 -4.16 -23.50 1.85
C LEU A 184 -3.79 -24.89 1.34
N ASN A 185 -4.71 -25.55 0.66
CA ASN A 185 -4.41 -26.71 -0.17
C ASN A 185 -4.22 -26.26 -1.62
N LEU A 186 -3.09 -26.64 -2.24
CA LEU A 186 -2.77 -26.34 -3.62
C LEU A 186 -2.74 -27.64 -4.42
N ALA A 187 -3.71 -27.86 -5.31
CA ALA A 187 -3.87 -29.08 -6.08
C ALA A 187 -4.41 -28.79 -7.48
N ASP A 188 -3.69 -29.18 -8.53
CA ASP A 188 -4.13 -29.14 -9.93
C ASP A 188 -4.82 -27.82 -10.37
N GLY A 189 -4.18 -26.68 -10.08
CA GLY A 189 -4.70 -25.34 -10.37
C GLY A 189 -5.78 -24.83 -9.40
N THR A 190 -6.21 -25.65 -8.45
CA THR A 190 -7.12 -25.24 -7.36
C THR A 190 -6.32 -24.76 -6.15
N PHE A 191 -6.71 -23.57 -5.66
CA PHE A 191 -6.16 -22.91 -4.47
C PHE A 191 -7.30 -22.81 -3.46
N GLU A 192 -7.34 -23.72 -2.48
CA GLU A 192 -8.39 -23.76 -1.46
C GLU A 192 -7.85 -23.30 -0.11
N VAL A 193 -8.44 -22.24 0.46
CA VAL A 193 -8.14 -21.82 1.84
C VAL A 193 -8.86 -22.76 2.81
N LEU A 194 -8.10 -23.61 3.51
CA LEU A 194 -8.64 -24.54 4.51
C LEU A 194 -8.98 -23.82 5.82
N SER A 195 -8.19 -22.80 6.18
CA SER A 195 -8.42 -21.98 7.36
C SER A 195 -7.67 -20.66 7.31
N THR A 196 -8.17 -19.67 8.04
CA THR A 196 -7.46 -18.43 8.33
C THR A 196 -7.68 -17.94 9.76
N SER A 197 -6.68 -17.26 10.32
CA SER A 197 -6.70 -16.63 11.64
C SER A 197 -5.68 -15.50 11.67
N GLY A 198 -5.86 -14.50 12.54
CA GLY A 198 -4.93 -13.36 12.59
C GLY A 198 -5.11 -12.47 13.81
N ASP A 199 -4.37 -11.37 13.83
CA ASP A 199 -4.45 -10.27 14.78
C ASP A 199 -4.28 -8.94 14.01
N ASN A 200 -5.39 -8.20 13.87
CA ASN A 200 -5.44 -6.91 13.17
C ASN A 200 -4.70 -5.77 13.91
N LYS A 201 -4.09 -6.04 15.07
CA LYS A 201 -3.34 -5.08 15.90
C LYS A 201 -2.01 -5.68 16.38
N LEU A 202 -1.31 -6.33 15.46
CA LEU A 202 0.01 -6.91 15.66
C LEU A 202 0.84 -6.80 14.38
N GLY A 203 1.86 -5.95 14.37
CA GLY A 203 2.75 -5.80 13.23
C GLY A 203 3.97 -4.94 13.56
N GLY A 204 4.76 -4.64 12.53
CA GLY A 204 6.02 -3.90 12.63
C GLY A 204 5.98 -2.62 13.47
N ASP A 205 4.90 -1.83 13.41
CA ASP A 205 4.79 -0.58 14.18
C ASP A 205 4.72 -0.85 15.71
N ASP A 206 4.18 -2.00 16.13
CA ASP A 206 4.13 -2.39 17.55
C ASP A 206 5.54 -2.76 18.06
N PHE A 207 6.38 -3.37 17.23
CA PHE A 207 7.79 -3.63 17.55
C PHE A 207 8.60 -2.32 17.63
N ASP A 208 8.34 -1.37 16.74
CA ASP A 208 8.97 -0.04 16.78
C ASP A 208 8.59 0.72 18.06
N GLN A 209 7.32 0.66 18.45
CA GLN A 209 6.85 1.29 19.68
C GLN A 209 7.56 0.73 20.93
N ARG A 210 7.93 -0.56 20.97
CA ARG A 210 8.73 -1.11 22.10
C ARG A 210 10.13 -0.51 22.20
N ILE A 211 10.77 -0.24 21.07
CA ILE A 211 12.06 0.46 21.05
C ILE A 211 11.85 1.91 21.49
N VAL A 212 10.83 2.61 20.97
CA VAL A 212 10.50 3.99 21.38
C VAL A 212 10.23 4.09 22.88
N ASP A 213 9.40 3.22 23.45
CA ASP A 213 9.06 3.21 24.88
C ASP A 213 10.30 2.97 25.75
N TYR A 214 11.18 2.05 25.33
CA TYR A 214 12.47 1.80 25.97
C TYR A 214 13.38 3.05 25.94
N LEU A 215 13.54 3.67 24.77
CA LEU A 215 14.39 4.86 24.59
C LEU A 215 13.87 6.07 25.37
N VAL A 216 12.55 6.32 25.34
CA VAL A 216 11.91 7.39 26.14
C VAL A 216 12.15 7.15 27.63
N LYS A 217 12.03 5.90 28.10
CA LYS A 217 12.22 5.53 29.51
C LYS A 217 13.66 5.73 29.98
N GLU A 218 14.66 5.24 29.24
CA GLU A 218 16.07 5.42 29.63
C GLU A 218 16.48 6.90 29.52
N PHE A 219 16.12 7.61 28.44
CA PHE A 219 16.44 9.02 28.29
C PHE A 219 15.84 9.88 29.42
N LYS A 220 14.60 9.58 29.85
CA LYS A 220 13.93 10.26 30.98
C LYS A 220 14.58 9.93 32.33
N LYS A 221 15.13 8.73 32.49
CA LYS A 221 15.88 8.33 33.69
C LYS A 221 17.24 9.03 33.78
N GLU A 222 17.90 9.24 32.65
CA GLU A 222 19.22 9.90 32.56
C GLU A 222 19.13 11.43 32.63
N ASN A 223 18.18 12.03 31.90
CA ASN A 223 18.11 13.48 31.67
C ASN A 223 16.92 14.17 32.36
N LEU A 224 16.03 13.41 33.03
CA LEU A 224 14.78 13.89 33.64
C LEU A 224 13.76 14.54 32.66
N VAL A 225 14.03 14.52 31.36
CA VAL A 225 13.16 15.06 30.30
C VAL A 225 12.37 13.95 29.60
N ASP A 226 11.09 14.20 29.34
CA ASP A 226 10.15 13.22 28.78
C ASP A 226 9.89 13.48 27.27
N LEU A 227 10.64 12.78 26.42
CA LEU A 227 10.56 12.93 24.95
C LEU A 227 9.19 12.57 24.36
N SER A 228 8.33 11.83 25.08
CA SER A 228 6.97 11.49 24.59
C SER A 228 6.08 12.72 24.39
N LYS A 229 6.41 13.84 25.04
CA LYS A 229 5.66 15.11 24.97
C LYS A 229 6.07 15.99 23.79
N ASP A 230 7.24 15.76 23.22
CA ASP A 230 7.76 16.50 22.07
C ASP A 230 7.46 15.71 20.79
N LYS A 231 6.58 16.27 19.95
CA LYS A 231 6.15 15.61 18.70
C LYS A 231 7.30 15.42 17.70
N MET A 232 8.25 16.35 17.65
CA MET A 232 9.39 16.27 16.72
C MET A 232 10.40 15.24 17.22
N ALA A 233 10.70 15.24 18.53
CA ALA A 233 11.54 14.20 19.13
C ALA A 233 10.93 12.81 18.98
N LEU A 234 9.61 12.68 19.20
CA LEU A 234 8.90 11.40 19.07
C LEU A 234 8.91 10.88 17.62
N GLN A 235 8.80 11.74 16.60
CA GLN A 235 8.91 11.29 15.21
C GLN A 235 10.33 10.81 14.89
N ARG A 236 11.36 11.55 15.31
CA ARG A 236 12.77 11.14 15.14
C ARG A 236 13.09 9.82 15.86
N LEU A 237 12.52 9.62 17.05
CA LEU A 237 12.59 8.36 17.78
C LEU A 237 11.97 7.19 17.01
N LYS A 238 10.79 7.38 16.39
CA LYS A 238 10.11 6.36 15.57
C LYS A 238 10.93 5.99 14.34
N ASP A 239 11.45 6.98 13.61
CA ASP A 239 12.25 6.75 12.41
C ASP A 239 13.55 5.98 12.75
N SER A 240 14.22 6.35 13.84
CA SER A 240 15.40 5.63 14.34
C SER A 240 15.08 4.24 14.92
N ALA A 241 13.91 4.05 15.54
CA ALA A 241 13.46 2.76 16.03
C ALA A 241 13.19 1.78 14.88
N GLU A 242 12.47 2.22 13.82
CA GLU A 242 12.22 1.41 12.62
C GLU A 242 13.54 0.99 11.97
N LYS A 243 14.49 1.92 11.85
CA LYS A 243 15.83 1.66 11.33
C LYS A 243 16.58 0.63 12.19
N ALA A 244 16.62 0.83 13.52
CA ALA A 244 17.30 -0.07 14.44
C ALA A 244 16.72 -1.49 14.42
N LYS A 245 15.38 -1.65 14.38
CA LYS A 245 14.69 -2.94 14.21
C LYS A 245 15.15 -3.67 12.95
N LYS A 246 15.21 -2.96 11.81
CA LYS A 246 15.64 -3.52 10.52
C LYS A 246 17.11 -3.93 10.56
N GLU A 247 17.98 -3.09 11.10
CA GLU A 247 19.42 -3.39 11.25
C GLU A 247 19.65 -4.61 12.14
N LEU A 248 18.98 -4.69 13.30
CA LEU A 248 19.09 -5.82 14.23
C LEU A 248 18.61 -7.15 13.66
N SER A 249 17.87 -7.15 12.55
CA SER A 249 17.55 -8.38 11.81
C SER A 249 18.77 -8.95 11.09
N GLY A 250 19.73 -8.11 10.69
CA GLY A 250 21.02 -8.50 10.11
C GLY A 250 22.15 -8.61 11.16
N VAL A 251 22.35 -7.58 11.98
CA VAL A 251 23.46 -7.46 12.94
C VAL A 251 23.06 -7.75 14.39
N SER A 252 24.03 -8.02 15.26
CA SER A 252 23.80 -8.32 16.69
C SER A 252 23.60 -7.09 17.58
N SER A 253 23.99 -5.90 17.12
CA SER A 253 23.87 -4.62 17.83
C SER A 253 23.87 -3.44 16.86
N THR A 254 23.19 -2.35 17.21
CA THR A 254 23.22 -1.08 16.47
C THR A 254 23.24 0.13 17.41
N GLN A 255 23.85 1.23 16.96
CA GLN A 255 23.91 2.49 17.69
C GLN A 255 22.81 3.43 17.21
N ILE A 256 21.93 3.80 18.12
CA ILE A 256 20.91 4.82 17.95
C ILE A 256 21.50 6.14 18.44
N SER A 257 21.92 6.98 17.50
CA SER A 257 22.44 8.34 17.73
C SER A 257 21.43 9.37 17.23
N LEU A 258 20.94 10.21 18.15
CA LEU A 258 20.02 11.31 17.89
C LEU A 258 20.56 12.58 18.55
N PRO A 259 21.47 13.31 17.88
CA PRO A 259 22.02 14.56 18.42
C PRO A 259 20.96 15.67 18.40
N PHE A 260 21.01 16.58 19.38
CA PHE A 260 20.06 17.68 19.53
C PHE A 260 18.60 17.18 19.48
N ILE A 261 18.28 16.14 20.26
CA ILE A 261 16.94 15.52 20.27
C ILE A 261 15.91 16.41 20.97
N THR A 262 16.34 17.18 21.97
CA THR A 262 15.50 18.17 22.67
C THR A 262 16.39 19.20 23.39
N MET A 263 15.78 20.18 24.06
CA MET A 263 16.46 21.24 24.82
C MET A 263 16.11 21.12 26.31
N SER A 264 17.11 21.29 27.17
CA SER A 264 16.94 21.40 28.63
C SER A 264 17.32 22.80 29.13
N GLU A 265 17.05 23.10 30.40
CA GLU A 265 17.53 24.33 31.05
C GLU A 265 19.06 24.45 31.06
N SER A 266 19.78 23.31 30.98
CA SER A 266 21.24 23.25 30.94
C SER A 266 21.82 23.21 29.51
N GLY A 267 20.97 23.34 28.48
CA GLY A 267 21.37 23.31 27.07
C GLY A 267 20.85 22.09 26.29
N PRO A 268 21.34 21.88 25.05
CA PRO A 268 20.84 20.83 24.17
C PRO A 268 21.18 19.43 24.69
N LEU A 269 20.25 18.51 24.51
CA LEU A 269 20.42 17.11 24.86
C LEU A 269 20.55 16.22 23.62
N HIS A 270 21.28 15.12 23.78
CA HIS A 270 21.55 14.13 22.75
C HIS A 270 21.12 12.76 23.29
N LEU A 271 20.60 11.89 22.44
CA LEU A 271 20.33 10.50 22.79
C LEU A 271 21.37 9.61 22.09
N GLU A 272 22.09 8.83 22.87
CA GLU A 272 23.03 7.81 22.42
C GLU A 272 22.67 6.49 23.10
N ASN A 273 22.30 5.46 22.35
CA ASN A 273 21.96 4.15 22.88
C ASN A 273 22.51 3.04 21.99
N ASN A 274 23.18 2.04 22.57
CA ASN A 274 23.61 0.84 21.85
C ASN A 274 22.61 -0.29 22.11
N LEU A 275 21.69 -0.51 21.17
CA LEU A 275 20.66 -1.53 21.27
C LEU A 275 21.19 -2.86 20.72
N THR A 276 21.14 -3.92 21.54
CA THR A 276 21.51 -5.27 21.11
C THR A 276 20.29 -6.08 20.67
N ARG A 277 20.49 -7.06 19.79
CA ARG A 277 19.42 -8.01 19.37
C ARG A 277 18.81 -8.71 20.59
N ALA A 278 19.63 -9.15 21.53
CA ALA A 278 19.17 -9.77 22.77
C ALA A 278 18.24 -8.84 23.58
N LYS A 279 18.52 -7.53 23.64
CA LYS A 279 17.63 -6.57 24.29
C LYS A 279 16.36 -6.30 23.48
N PHE A 280 16.45 -6.23 22.16
CA PHE A 280 15.27 -6.12 21.30
C PHE A 280 14.34 -7.34 21.43
N ASP A 281 14.90 -8.55 21.45
CA ASP A 281 14.15 -9.79 21.66
C ASP A 281 13.48 -9.80 23.05
N GLU A 282 14.17 -9.33 24.10
CA GLU A 282 13.60 -9.16 25.46
C GLU A 282 12.40 -8.18 25.46
N LEU A 283 12.52 -7.05 24.76
CA LEU A 283 11.47 -6.01 24.69
C LEU A 283 10.24 -6.40 23.86
N THR A 284 10.36 -7.42 23.00
CA THR A 284 9.34 -7.78 21.99
C THR A 284 8.87 -9.24 22.07
N ILE A 285 9.38 -10.04 23.02
CA ILE A 285 9.06 -11.46 23.15
C ILE A 285 7.56 -11.76 23.23
N ASP A 286 6.77 -10.91 23.90
CA ASP A 286 5.31 -11.08 23.99
C ASP A 286 4.59 -10.82 22.65
N LEU A 287 5.09 -9.90 21.82
CA LEU A 287 4.58 -9.68 20.45
C LEU A 287 4.87 -10.91 19.57
N VAL A 288 6.06 -11.48 19.71
CA VAL A 288 6.46 -12.72 19.02
C VAL A 288 5.57 -13.88 19.52
N GLN A 289 5.37 -14.05 20.84
CA GLN A 289 4.51 -15.10 21.40
C GLN A 289 3.03 -14.94 21.02
N ARG A 290 2.50 -13.71 20.85
CA ARG A 290 1.12 -13.47 20.38
C ARG A 290 0.82 -14.16 19.04
N CYS A 291 1.83 -14.33 18.18
CA CYS A 291 1.69 -15.02 16.90
C CYS A 291 1.29 -16.51 17.05
N LEU A 292 1.61 -17.18 18.18
CA LEU A 292 1.30 -18.60 18.37
C LEU A 292 -0.20 -18.90 18.48
N GLY A 293 -1.00 -17.96 18.96
CA GLY A 293 -2.45 -18.13 19.11
C GLY A 293 -3.11 -18.41 17.76
N PRO A 294 -3.04 -17.47 16.80
CA PRO A 294 -3.59 -17.66 15.46
C PRO A 294 -3.00 -18.88 14.71
N VAL A 295 -1.69 -19.16 14.85
CA VAL A 295 -1.07 -20.34 14.20
C VAL A 295 -1.70 -21.66 14.68
N LYS A 296 -1.93 -21.78 16.00
CA LYS A 296 -2.58 -22.96 16.59
C LYS A 296 -4.07 -23.04 16.23
N SER A 297 -4.76 -21.90 16.19
CA SER A 297 -6.14 -21.82 15.70
C SER A 297 -6.23 -22.35 14.27
N ALA A 298 -5.47 -21.78 13.33
CA ALA A 298 -5.49 -22.20 11.92
C ALA A 298 -5.24 -23.70 11.74
N LEU A 299 -4.21 -24.26 12.38
CA LEU A 299 -3.96 -25.71 12.37
C LEU A 299 -5.17 -26.52 12.90
N SER A 300 -5.76 -26.10 14.02
CA SER A 300 -6.93 -26.75 14.61
C SER A 300 -8.17 -26.64 13.72
N ASP A 301 -8.39 -25.50 13.08
CA ASP A 301 -9.55 -25.22 12.25
C ASP A 301 -9.49 -26.00 10.92
N ALA A 302 -8.30 -26.06 10.30
CA ALA A 302 -8.03 -26.93 9.16
C ALA A 302 -8.05 -28.42 9.52
N LYS A 303 -8.10 -28.76 10.82
CA LYS A 303 -8.01 -30.13 11.38
C LYS A 303 -6.69 -30.83 11.00
N LEU A 304 -5.62 -30.06 10.90
CA LEU A 304 -4.29 -30.52 10.49
C LEU A 304 -3.29 -30.46 11.65
N THR A 305 -2.40 -31.46 11.67
CA THR A 305 -1.19 -31.45 12.48
C THR A 305 -0.03 -30.89 11.67
N ARG A 306 0.98 -30.32 12.34
CA ARG A 306 2.11 -29.64 11.68
C ARG A 306 2.90 -30.49 10.67
N ASP A 307 2.90 -31.81 10.83
CA ASP A 307 3.53 -32.76 9.88
C ASP A 307 2.82 -32.81 8.52
N LYS A 308 1.60 -32.26 8.41
CA LYS A 308 0.84 -32.12 7.16
C LYS A 308 1.16 -30.84 6.41
N ILE A 309 1.95 -29.92 6.96
CA ILE A 309 2.33 -28.69 6.27
C ILE A 309 3.53 -28.99 5.36
N ASP A 310 3.34 -28.96 4.04
CA ASP A 310 4.39 -29.20 3.05
C ASP A 310 5.30 -27.98 2.86
N GLN A 311 4.77 -26.76 3.01
CA GLN A 311 5.54 -25.53 2.82
C GLN A 311 5.13 -24.46 3.82
N VAL A 312 6.09 -23.62 4.22
CA VAL A 312 5.84 -22.44 5.06
C VAL A 312 6.34 -21.22 4.30
N LEU A 313 5.45 -20.30 3.97
CA LEU A 313 5.76 -19.04 3.29
C LEU A 313 5.80 -17.91 4.32
N LEU A 314 6.88 -17.13 4.33
CA LEU A 314 6.96 -15.91 5.13
C LEU A 314 6.66 -14.71 4.23
N VAL A 315 5.72 -13.87 4.67
CA VAL A 315 5.24 -12.69 3.95
C VAL A 315 5.28 -11.48 4.89
N GLY A 316 5.49 -10.29 4.36
CA GLY A 316 5.59 -9.07 5.15
C GLY A 316 6.95 -8.87 5.82
N GLY A 317 7.46 -7.64 5.78
CA GLY A 317 8.83 -7.32 6.18
C GLY A 317 9.20 -7.64 7.64
N SER A 318 8.23 -7.75 8.57
CA SER A 318 8.54 -8.08 9.98
C SER A 318 8.87 -9.56 10.17
N THR A 319 8.57 -10.43 9.21
CA THR A 319 9.06 -11.83 9.20
C THR A 319 10.58 -11.94 9.00
N ARG A 320 11.25 -10.84 8.66
CA ARG A 320 12.73 -10.77 8.59
C ARG A 320 13.37 -10.79 9.99
N ILE A 321 12.60 -10.57 11.07
CA ILE A 321 13.08 -10.63 12.47
C ILE A 321 13.47 -12.08 12.83
N PRO A 322 14.71 -12.36 13.26
CA PRO A 322 15.16 -13.73 13.56
C PRO A 322 14.32 -14.48 14.61
N ALA A 323 13.85 -13.80 15.66
CA ALA A 323 12.99 -14.39 16.68
C ALA A 323 11.63 -14.88 16.12
N VAL A 324 11.10 -14.21 15.09
CA VAL A 324 9.87 -14.64 14.40
C VAL A 324 10.14 -15.88 13.54
N GLN A 325 11.26 -15.92 12.82
CA GLN A 325 11.64 -17.08 11.99
C GLN A 325 11.89 -18.33 12.83
N GLU A 326 12.59 -18.20 13.97
CA GLU A 326 12.84 -19.33 14.87
C GLU A 326 11.55 -19.77 15.61
N LEU A 327 10.61 -18.86 15.90
CA LEU A 327 9.27 -19.24 16.40
C LEU A 327 8.52 -20.12 15.39
N VAL A 328 8.43 -19.68 14.12
CA VAL A 328 7.72 -20.41 13.07
C VAL A 328 8.37 -21.79 12.84
N LYS A 329 9.70 -21.82 12.74
CA LYS A 329 10.50 -23.04 12.60
C LYS A 329 10.35 -23.99 13.79
N LYS A 330 10.23 -23.48 15.02
CA LYS A 330 10.01 -24.29 16.23
C LYS A 330 8.60 -24.87 16.30
N GLU A 331 7.58 -24.08 15.98
CA GLU A 331 6.18 -24.50 16.08
C GLU A 331 5.84 -25.51 14.98
N ILE A 332 6.15 -25.18 13.72
CA ILE A 332 5.82 -26.00 12.53
C ILE A 332 6.86 -27.11 12.28
N GLN A 333 8.06 -27.01 12.86
CA GLN A 333 9.18 -27.96 12.66
C GLN A 333 9.67 -28.06 11.20
N LYS A 334 9.50 -26.98 10.44
CA LYS A 334 9.88 -26.88 9.02
C LYS A 334 10.65 -25.59 8.76
N THR A 335 11.67 -25.67 7.92
CA THR A 335 12.40 -24.48 7.45
C THR A 335 11.50 -23.68 6.50
N PRO A 336 11.28 -22.38 6.73
CA PRO A 336 10.48 -21.57 5.82
C PRO A 336 11.11 -21.42 4.44
N ASN A 337 10.26 -21.30 3.43
CA ASN A 337 10.64 -21.16 2.03
C ASN A 337 11.33 -19.81 1.78
N LYS A 338 12.40 -19.81 0.98
CA LYS A 338 13.19 -18.61 0.62
C LYS A 338 13.08 -18.22 -0.86
N GLY A 339 12.25 -18.91 -1.63
CA GLY A 339 12.03 -18.68 -3.06
C GLY A 339 11.00 -17.60 -3.39
N ILE A 340 10.40 -16.97 -2.37
CA ILE A 340 9.48 -15.83 -2.53
C ILE A 340 10.10 -14.56 -1.95
N ASN A 341 9.74 -13.40 -2.52
CA ASN A 341 10.08 -12.11 -1.96
C ASN A 341 8.95 -11.61 -1.05
N PRO A 342 9.15 -11.53 0.29
CA PRO A 342 8.08 -11.21 1.24
C PRO A 342 7.50 -9.80 1.10
N ASP A 343 8.18 -8.91 0.38
CA ASP A 343 7.75 -7.50 0.17
C ASP A 343 7.05 -7.28 -1.19
N GLU A 344 6.96 -8.31 -2.04
CA GLU A 344 6.45 -8.20 -3.43
C GLU A 344 5.36 -9.23 -3.77
N VAL A 345 5.46 -10.45 -3.21
CA VAL A 345 4.66 -11.63 -3.54
C VAL A 345 3.13 -11.40 -3.46
N VAL A 346 2.69 -10.53 -2.54
CA VAL A 346 1.28 -10.16 -2.36
C VAL A 346 0.75 -9.37 -3.58
N SER A 347 1.50 -8.36 -4.04
CA SER A 347 1.10 -7.56 -5.22
C SER A 347 1.11 -8.40 -6.50
N MET A 348 2.09 -9.31 -6.63
CA MET A 348 2.17 -10.25 -7.75
C MET A 348 0.95 -11.17 -7.77
N GLY A 349 0.53 -11.68 -6.61
CA GLY A 349 -0.70 -12.47 -6.45
C GLY A 349 -1.97 -11.71 -6.82
N ALA A 350 -2.05 -10.43 -6.44
CA ALA A 350 -3.15 -9.55 -6.85
C ALA A 350 -3.16 -9.33 -8.38
N ALA A 351 -1.99 -9.22 -9.02
CA ALA A 351 -1.89 -9.09 -10.47
C ALA A 351 -2.32 -10.40 -11.17
N ILE A 352 -1.90 -11.56 -10.66
CA ILE A 352 -2.37 -12.88 -11.13
C ILE A 352 -3.89 -12.97 -11.03
N GLN A 353 -4.48 -12.55 -9.90
CA GLN A 353 -5.94 -12.49 -9.76
C GLN A 353 -6.58 -11.56 -10.80
N GLY A 354 -5.94 -10.44 -11.15
CA GLY A 354 -6.34 -9.59 -12.27
C GLY A 354 -6.29 -10.32 -13.61
N GLY A 355 -5.23 -11.10 -13.87
CA GLY A 355 -5.09 -11.95 -15.06
C GLY A 355 -6.15 -13.04 -15.16
N ILE A 356 -6.56 -13.65 -14.04
CA ILE A 356 -7.66 -14.62 -14.01
C ILE A 356 -9.00 -13.93 -14.37
N LEU A 357 -9.22 -12.71 -13.88
CA LEU A 357 -10.46 -11.96 -14.13
C LEU A 357 -10.55 -11.40 -15.56
N SER A 358 -9.41 -11.13 -16.22
CA SER A 358 -9.37 -10.75 -17.63
C SER A 358 -9.37 -11.95 -18.59
N GLY A 359 -9.09 -13.16 -18.10
CA GLY A 359 -8.93 -14.37 -18.91
C GLY A 359 -7.53 -14.55 -19.54
N ASP A 360 -6.57 -13.68 -19.16
CA ASP A 360 -5.15 -13.81 -19.51
C ASP A 360 -4.54 -15.05 -18.83
N VAL A 361 -5.01 -15.40 -17.63
CA VAL A 361 -4.61 -16.59 -16.86
C VAL A 361 -5.79 -17.57 -16.81
N LYS A 362 -5.52 -18.84 -17.13
CA LYS A 362 -6.52 -19.91 -17.25
C LYS A 362 -6.22 -21.06 -16.30
N ASP A 363 -7.20 -21.94 -16.13
CA ASP A 363 -7.09 -23.19 -15.39
C ASP A 363 -6.65 -23.02 -13.93
N ILE A 364 -7.00 -21.86 -13.33
CA ILE A 364 -6.85 -21.58 -11.90
C ILE A 364 -8.24 -21.36 -11.28
N LEU A 365 -8.52 -22.10 -10.20
CA LEU A 365 -9.70 -21.94 -9.36
C LEU A 365 -9.29 -21.49 -7.97
N LEU A 366 -9.79 -20.33 -7.52
CA LEU A 366 -9.58 -19.84 -6.16
C LEU A 366 -10.84 -20.04 -5.31
N LEU A 367 -10.69 -20.75 -4.19
CA LEU A 367 -11.72 -20.97 -3.17
C LEU A 367 -11.23 -20.35 -1.84
N ASP A 368 -11.67 -19.13 -1.55
CA ASP A 368 -11.35 -18.42 -0.29
C ASP A 368 -12.44 -18.67 0.76
N VAL A 369 -12.27 -18.17 2.00
CA VAL A 369 -13.20 -18.40 3.14
C VAL A 369 -13.55 -17.11 3.89
N THR A 370 -14.66 -17.13 4.65
CA THR A 370 -14.92 -16.08 5.66
C THR A 370 -14.07 -16.31 6.93
N PRO A 371 -13.32 -15.31 7.44
CA PRO A 371 -12.44 -15.48 8.60
C PRO A 371 -13.19 -15.63 9.94
N LEU A 372 -14.44 -15.17 9.99
CA LEU A 372 -15.26 -15.06 11.20
C LEU A 372 -16.68 -15.56 10.94
N SER A 373 -17.30 -16.16 11.96
CA SER A 373 -18.67 -16.65 11.88
C SER A 373 -19.66 -15.49 11.83
N LEU A 374 -20.75 -15.69 11.09
CA LEU A 374 -21.83 -14.74 10.88
C LEU A 374 -23.14 -15.32 11.40
N GLY A 375 -23.93 -14.47 12.04
CA GLY A 375 -25.16 -14.89 12.69
C GLY A 375 -26.02 -13.74 13.16
N ILE A 376 -27.05 -14.07 13.94
CA ILE A 376 -27.97 -13.09 14.53
C ILE A 376 -28.05 -13.23 16.05
N GLU A 377 -28.47 -12.16 16.72
CA GLU A 377 -28.93 -12.20 18.09
C GLU A 377 -30.28 -12.91 18.17
N THR A 378 -30.38 -13.90 19.07
CA THR A 378 -31.63 -14.58 19.43
C THR A 378 -31.98 -14.33 20.90
N LEU A 379 -33.17 -14.80 21.31
CA LEU A 379 -33.71 -14.60 22.65
C LEU A 379 -32.68 -14.94 23.75
N GLY A 380 -32.50 -14.02 24.70
CA GLY A 380 -31.51 -14.15 25.78
C GLY A 380 -30.12 -13.59 25.45
N ASN A 381 -30.01 -12.72 24.42
CA ASN A 381 -28.76 -12.11 23.97
C ASN A 381 -27.72 -13.15 23.52
N VAL A 382 -28.19 -14.26 22.93
CA VAL A 382 -27.34 -15.35 22.44
C VAL A 382 -26.99 -15.06 20.98
N PHE A 383 -25.72 -15.22 20.62
CA PHE A 383 -25.30 -15.19 19.22
C PHE A 383 -25.53 -16.56 18.59
N THR A 384 -26.52 -16.65 17.69
CA THR A 384 -26.79 -17.84 16.90
C THR A 384 -26.10 -17.70 15.55
N LYS A 385 -25.07 -18.53 15.34
CA LYS A 385 -24.34 -18.63 14.07
C LYS A 385 -25.21 -19.27 12.99
N LEU A 386 -25.11 -18.76 11.76
CA LEU A 386 -25.69 -19.36 10.55
C LEU A 386 -24.60 -19.83 9.59
N ILE A 387 -23.52 -19.05 9.47
CA ILE A 387 -22.32 -19.39 8.69
C ILE A 387 -21.14 -19.41 9.67
N GLU A 388 -20.48 -20.56 9.79
CA GLU A 388 -19.28 -20.70 10.63
C GLU A 388 -18.06 -20.06 9.95
N ARG A 389 -17.07 -19.62 10.73
CA ARG A 389 -15.76 -19.23 10.19
C ARG A 389 -15.11 -20.38 9.42
N ASN A 390 -14.26 -20.01 8.47
CA ASN A 390 -13.64 -20.89 7.48
C ASN A 390 -14.64 -21.60 6.53
N THR A 391 -15.90 -21.13 6.45
CA THR A 391 -16.79 -21.55 5.35
C THR A 391 -16.33 -20.91 4.04
N THR A 392 -16.20 -21.72 2.98
CA THR A 392 -15.84 -21.29 1.62
C THR A 392 -16.80 -20.24 1.08
N ILE A 393 -16.28 -19.25 0.36
CA ILE A 393 -17.05 -18.15 -0.27
C ILE A 393 -16.85 -18.14 -1.80
N PRO A 394 -17.85 -17.73 -2.60
CA PRO A 394 -19.17 -17.23 -2.20
C PRO A 394 -20.08 -18.33 -1.63
N THR A 395 -21.00 -17.98 -0.73
CA THR A 395 -21.92 -18.93 -0.10
C THR A 395 -23.23 -18.28 0.32
N SER A 396 -24.27 -19.09 0.52
CA SER A 396 -25.59 -18.66 0.97
C SER A 396 -26.16 -19.63 1.99
N LYS A 397 -26.76 -19.11 3.07
CA LYS A 397 -27.39 -19.89 4.13
C LYS A 397 -28.72 -19.27 4.54
N THR A 398 -29.78 -20.07 4.49
CA THR A 398 -31.12 -19.69 4.95
C THR A 398 -31.50 -20.49 6.20
N GLN A 399 -32.06 -19.82 7.21
CA GLN A 399 -32.64 -20.44 8.40
C GLN A 399 -33.95 -19.73 8.78
N VAL A 400 -34.94 -20.50 9.22
CA VAL A 400 -36.24 -19.98 9.65
C VAL A 400 -36.25 -19.74 11.16
N PHE A 401 -36.67 -18.54 11.54
CA PHE A 401 -36.91 -18.09 12.92
C PHE A 401 -38.39 -17.74 13.08
N SER A 402 -38.79 -17.34 14.28
CA SER A 402 -40.17 -16.92 14.59
C SER A 402 -40.19 -15.82 15.65
N THR A 403 -41.34 -15.16 15.80
CA THR A 403 -41.62 -14.22 16.90
C THR A 403 -41.43 -14.84 18.27
N ALA A 404 -40.91 -14.05 19.20
CA ALA A 404 -40.66 -14.43 20.60
C ALA A 404 -41.84 -14.09 21.53
N ALA A 405 -42.74 -13.20 21.11
CA ALA A 405 -43.92 -12.77 21.85
C ALA A 405 -45.21 -12.90 21.01
N ASP A 406 -46.35 -13.04 21.70
CA ASP A 406 -47.67 -13.11 21.07
C ASP A 406 -48.03 -11.75 20.44
N ASN A 407 -48.62 -11.77 19.24
CA ASN A 407 -49.01 -10.59 18.48
C ASN A 407 -47.88 -9.58 18.23
N GLN A 408 -46.62 -10.06 18.20
CA GLN A 408 -45.44 -9.24 17.93
C GLN A 408 -45.52 -8.63 16.51
N PRO A 409 -45.62 -7.30 16.36
CA PRO A 409 -45.92 -6.65 15.06
C PRO A 409 -44.68 -6.48 14.17
N ALA A 410 -43.47 -6.64 14.73
CA ALA A 410 -42.21 -6.54 14.01
C ALA A 410 -41.15 -7.44 14.65
N VAL A 411 -40.22 -7.97 13.85
CA VAL A 411 -39.05 -8.73 14.31
C VAL A 411 -37.78 -7.94 14.06
N ASP A 412 -37.04 -7.65 15.13
CA ASP A 412 -35.68 -7.11 15.09
C ASP A 412 -34.68 -8.17 14.62
N ILE A 413 -33.98 -7.89 13.52
CA ILE A 413 -32.85 -8.67 13.04
C ILE A 413 -31.57 -7.90 13.36
N HIS A 414 -30.86 -8.32 14.40
CA HIS A 414 -29.54 -7.82 14.76
C HIS A 414 -28.48 -8.79 14.24
N VAL A 415 -27.70 -8.34 13.26
CA VAL A 415 -26.67 -9.11 12.56
C VAL A 415 -25.31 -8.88 13.24
N LEU A 416 -24.57 -9.96 13.51
CA LEU A 416 -23.27 -9.91 14.17
C LEU A 416 -22.24 -10.82 13.50
N GLN A 417 -20.96 -10.52 13.79
CA GLN A 417 -19.80 -11.29 13.38
C GLN A 417 -18.90 -11.57 14.61
N GLY A 418 -18.42 -12.81 14.75
CA GLY A 418 -17.49 -13.20 15.80
C GLY A 418 -17.67 -14.64 16.30
N GLU A 419 -17.00 -14.98 17.39
CA GLU A 419 -16.90 -16.35 17.92
C GLU A 419 -17.41 -16.50 19.36
N ARG A 420 -17.97 -15.44 19.95
CA ARG A 420 -18.41 -15.41 21.35
C ARG A 420 -19.85 -15.87 21.48
N THR A 421 -20.22 -16.52 22.58
CA THR A 421 -21.58 -17.05 22.78
C THR A 421 -22.64 -15.95 22.97
N LEU A 422 -22.26 -14.82 23.58
CA LEU A 422 -23.16 -13.69 23.85
C LEU A 422 -23.06 -12.66 22.72
N SER A 423 -24.21 -12.12 22.29
CA SER A 423 -24.29 -11.08 21.25
C SER A 423 -23.45 -9.85 21.59
N THR A 424 -23.44 -9.44 22.86
CA THR A 424 -22.72 -8.26 23.37
C THR A 424 -21.20 -8.34 23.22
N ASP A 425 -20.65 -9.56 23.11
CA ASP A 425 -19.22 -9.81 23.02
C ASP A 425 -18.73 -9.91 21.55
N ASN A 426 -19.65 -9.83 20.59
CA ASN A 426 -19.38 -9.91 19.15
C ASN A 426 -19.51 -8.55 18.46
N LYS A 427 -19.01 -8.45 17.24
CA LYS A 427 -19.09 -7.23 16.43
C LYS A 427 -20.49 -7.13 15.81
N THR A 428 -21.30 -6.17 16.25
CA THR A 428 -22.49 -5.74 15.51
C THR A 428 -22.09 -5.30 14.10
N LEU A 429 -22.76 -5.88 13.10
CA LEU A 429 -22.67 -5.50 11.69
C LEU A 429 -23.81 -4.57 11.29
N GLY A 430 -25.04 -4.87 11.71
CA GLY A 430 -26.22 -4.06 11.38
C GLY A 430 -27.46 -4.47 12.16
N ARG A 431 -28.48 -3.62 12.14
CA ARG A 431 -29.80 -3.87 12.73
C ARG A 431 -30.88 -3.39 11.77
N PHE A 432 -31.90 -4.20 11.54
CA PHE A 432 -33.06 -3.83 10.74
C PHE A 432 -34.31 -4.56 11.25
N GLN A 433 -35.49 -4.00 10.99
CA GLN A 433 -36.77 -4.56 11.42
C GLN A 433 -37.56 -5.07 10.23
N LEU A 434 -38.13 -6.27 10.36
CA LEU A 434 -39.20 -6.74 9.49
C LEU A 434 -40.54 -6.41 10.16
N THR A 435 -41.24 -5.39 9.65
CA THR A 435 -42.49 -4.86 10.21
C THR A 435 -43.74 -5.49 9.58
N ASP A 436 -44.90 -5.12 10.10
CA ASP A 436 -46.23 -5.53 9.64
C ASP A 436 -46.48 -7.05 9.71
N ILE A 437 -45.93 -7.72 10.72
CA ILE A 437 -46.17 -9.13 10.98
C ILE A 437 -47.62 -9.28 11.48
N PRO A 438 -48.46 -10.15 10.87
CA PRO A 438 -49.83 -10.34 11.30
C PRO A 438 -49.94 -10.82 12.77
N PRO A 439 -50.94 -10.37 13.54
CA PRO A 439 -51.16 -10.85 14.90
C PRO A 439 -51.35 -12.37 14.94
N ALA A 440 -50.42 -13.06 15.61
CA ALA A 440 -50.42 -14.50 15.78
C ALA A 440 -49.75 -14.89 17.11
N PRO A 441 -50.02 -16.09 17.68
CA PRO A 441 -49.27 -16.60 18.82
C PRO A 441 -47.77 -16.71 18.53
N ARG A 442 -46.93 -16.51 19.55
CA ARG A 442 -45.47 -16.71 19.47
C ARG A 442 -45.16 -18.10 18.90
N GLY A 443 -44.10 -18.20 18.10
CA GLY A 443 -43.76 -19.45 17.41
C GLY A 443 -44.54 -19.71 16.10
N THR A 444 -45.52 -18.88 15.72
CA THR A 444 -46.34 -19.09 14.52
C THR A 444 -45.79 -18.42 13.25
N PRO A 445 -45.39 -17.12 13.25
CA PRO A 445 -44.87 -16.46 12.04
C PRO A 445 -43.51 -17.02 11.62
N GLN A 446 -43.38 -17.43 10.36
CA GLN A 446 -42.15 -18.04 9.84
C GLN A 446 -41.27 -17.00 9.15
N ILE A 447 -40.24 -16.53 9.85
CA ILE A 447 -39.31 -15.51 9.37
C ILE A 447 -38.04 -16.17 8.84
N SER A 448 -37.96 -16.32 7.52
CA SER A 448 -36.79 -16.81 6.81
C SER A 448 -35.69 -15.75 6.78
N VAL A 449 -34.56 -16.00 7.44
CA VAL A 449 -33.37 -15.14 7.38
C VAL A 449 -32.31 -15.83 6.51
N THR A 450 -31.88 -15.15 5.46
CA THR A 450 -30.86 -15.58 4.50
C THR A 450 -29.64 -14.70 4.62
N PHE A 451 -28.46 -15.30 4.76
CA PHE A 451 -27.15 -14.66 4.67
C PHE A 451 -26.51 -15.07 3.35
N ASP A 452 -26.10 -14.09 2.55
CA ASP A 452 -25.31 -14.28 1.34
C ASP A 452 -23.94 -13.62 1.54
N ILE A 453 -22.85 -14.31 1.18
CA ILE A 453 -21.50 -13.76 1.16
C ILE A 453 -20.98 -13.83 -0.27
N ASP A 454 -20.52 -12.70 -0.82
CA ASP A 454 -19.99 -12.63 -2.18
C ASP A 454 -18.50 -13.05 -2.26
N ALA A 455 -17.94 -13.04 -3.47
CA ALA A 455 -16.53 -13.40 -3.72
C ALA A 455 -15.50 -12.35 -3.22
N ASN A 456 -15.95 -11.23 -2.65
CA ASN A 456 -15.10 -10.24 -1.95
C ASN A 456 -15.16 -10.41 -0.42
N GLY A 457 -16.03 -11.30 0.09
CA GLY A 457 -16.32 -11.45 1.51
C GLY A 457 -17.31 -10.41 2.06
N ILE A 458 -18.07 -9.72 1.19
CA ILE A 458 -19.09 -8.73 1.59
C ILE A 458 -20.38 -9.45 1.93
N VAL A 459 -20.99 -9.10 3.06
CA VAL A 459 -22.18 -9.78 3.60
C VAL A 459 -23.46 -9.05 3.19
N SER A 460 -24.48 -9.78 2.76
CA SER A 460 -25.84 -9.25 2.67
C SER A 460 -26.84 -10.16 3.39
N VAL A 461 -27.78 -9.57 4.11
CA VAL A 461 -28.76 -10.30 4.93
C VAL A 461 -30.16 -9.91 4.51
N LYS A 462 -30.99 -10.91 4.23
CA LYS A 462 -32.38 -10.76 3.82
C LYS A 462 -33.28 -11.50 4.81
N ALA A 463 -34.25 -10.79 5.39
CA ALA A 463 -35.32 -11.40 6.16
C ALA A 463 -36.63 -11.37 5.35
N LYS A 464 -37.37 -12.47 5.34
CA LYS A 464 -38.66 -12.61 4.66
C LYS A 464 -39.64 -13.35 5.54
N ASP A 465 -40.83 -12.78 5.74
CA ASP A 465 -41.96 -13.52 6.29
C ASP A 465 -42.54 -14.42 5.18
N LEU A 466 -42.58 -15.73 5.44
CA LEU A 466 -43.11 -16.71 4.50
C LEU A 466 -44.64 -16.65 4.39
N GLY A 467 -45.34 -16.11 5.39
CA GLY A 467 -46.80 -15.95 5.38
C GLY A 467 -47.26 -14.81 4.48
N THR A 468 -46.73 -13.59 4.68
CA THR A 468 -47.11 -12.40 3.89
C THR A 468 -46.27 -12.19 2.63
N ASN A 469 -45.18 -12.93 2.46
CA ASN A 469 -44.12 -12.67 1.48
C ASN A 469 -43.40 -11.31 1.63
N LYS A 470 -43.68 -10.52 2.67
CA LYS A 470 -42.94 -9.28 2.95
C LYS A 470 -41.49 -9.59 3.25
N GLU A 471 -40.60 -8.80 2.67
CA GLU A 471 -39.15 -8.93 2.87
C GLU A 471 -38.50 -7.59 3.16
N GLN A 472 -37.39 -7.65 3.88
CA GLN A 472 -36.46 -6.56 4.10
C GLN A 472 -35.05 -7.10 3.87
N LYS A 473 -34.23 -6.36 3.13
CA LYS A 473 -32.83 -6.71 2.87
C LYS A 473 -31.95 -5.55 3.31
N ILE A 474 -30.87 -5.90 4.02
CA ILE A 474 -29.73 -5.02 4.23
C ILE A 474 -28.54 -5.62 3.47
N VAL A 475 -27.83 -4.81 2.69
CA VAL A 475 -26.43 -5.11 2.40
C VAL A 475 -25.67 -4.60 3.60
N ILE A 476 -24.84 -5.43 4.24
CA ILE A 476 -23.98 -4.95 5.31
C ILE A 476 -22.94 -4.06 4.64
N THR A 477 -23.17 -2.76 4.77
CA THR A 477 -22.16 -1.73 4.60
C THR A 477 -21.91 -1.25 6.02
N GLY A 478 -20.82 -1.72 6.63
CA GLY A 478 -20.57 -1.51 8.06
C GLY A 478 -20.71 -0.04 8.49
N SER A 479 -21.03 0.22 9.77
CA SER A 479 -21.39 1.56 10.28
C SER A 479 -20.29 2.64 10.26
N GLY A 480 -19.26 2.49 9.43
CA GLY A 480 -18.25 3.48 9.08
C GLY A 480 -17.95 3.56 7.56
N THR A 481 -18.78 2.95 6.72
CA THR A 481 -18.70 3.08 5.25
C THR A 481 -19.28 4.41 4.80
N LEU A 482 -18.71 4.96 3.73
CA LEU A 482 -19.14 6.24 3.17
C LEU A 482 -20.45 6.07 2.39
N SER A 483 -21.34 7.05 2.45
CA SER A 483 -22.50 7.08 1.56
C SER A 483 -22.09 7.32 0.10
N GLU A 484 -22.91 6.91 -0.86
CA GLU A 484 -22.65 7.18 -2.28
C GLU A 484 -22.53 8.69 -2.60
N GLU A 485 -23.16 9.55 -1.80
CA GLU A 485 -23.02 11.01 -1.93
C GLU A 485 -21.65 11.50 -1.42
N GLU A 486 -21.19 10.99 -0.27
CA GLU A 486 -19.86 11.27 0.24
C GLU A 486 -18.76 10.72 -0.67
N ILE A 487 -18.91 9.50 -1.20
CA ILE A 487 -17.97 8.93 -2.17
C ILE A 487 -17.90 9.81 -3.43
N LYS A 488 -19.03 10.27 -3.97
CA LYS A 488 -19.04 11.19 -5.13
C LYS A 488 -18.38 12.54 -4.82
N ARG A 489 -18.61 13.08 -3.62
CA ARG A 489 -17.92 14.30 -3.16
C ARG A 489 -16.40 14.08 -3.10
N MET A 490 -15.96 12.99 -2.49
CA MET A 490 -14.54 12.65 -2.35
C MET A 490 -13.86 12.33 -3.68
N ILE A 491 -14.55 11.70 -4.64
CA ILE A 491 -14.05 11.54 -6.02
C ILE A 491 -13.78 12.92 -6.64
N LYS A 492 -14.75 13.84 -6.56
CA LYS A 492 -14.61 15.20 -7.09
C LYS A 492 -13.47 15.98 -6.41
N GLU A 493 -13.37 15.89 -5.08
CA GLU A 493 -12.26 16.49 -4.31
C GLU A 493 -10.91 15.87 -4.71
N ALA A 494 -10.85 14.56 -4.97
CA ALA A 494 -9.64 13.86 -5.43
C ALA A 494 -9.26 14.22 -6.89
N GLU A 495 -10.23 14.48 -7.76
CA GLU A 495 -10.03 15.01 -9.12
C GLU A 495 -9.52 16.46 -9.09
N GLU A 496 -10.10 17.31 -8.24
CA GLU A 496 -9.65 18.70 -8.05
C GLU A 496 -8.22 18.79 -7.50
N ASN A 497 -7.87 17.92 -6.55
CA ASN A 497 -6.50 17.80 -6.05
C ASN A 497 -5.53 17.34 -7.15
N ALA A 498 -5.90 16.33 -7.94
CA ALA A 498 -5.06 15.82 -9.03
C ALA A 498 -4.80 16.88 -10.13
N GLU A 499 -5.81 17.68 -10.49
CA GLU A 499 -5.64 18.82 -11.40
C GLU A 499 -4.75 19.91 -10.81
N THR A 500 -4.94 20.21 -9.51
CA THR A 500 -4.13 21.19 -8.78
C THR A 500 -2.65 20.77 -8.73
N ASP A 501 -2.36 19.48 -8.57
CA ASP A 501 -0.98 18.96 -8.59
C ASP A 501 -0.41 18.87 -10.02
N ARG A 502 -1.25 18.61 -11.04
CA ARG A 502 -0.86 18.69 -12.46
C ARG A 502 -0.37 20.10 -12.84
N LEU A 503 -1.13 21.13 -12.47
CA LEU A 503 -0.77 22.54 -12.75
C LEU A 503 0.53 22.97 -12.04
N LYS A 504 0.75 22.51 -10.81
CA LYS A 504 2.03 22.76 -10.10
C LYS A 504 3.20 22.04 -10.73
N LYS A 505 3.02 20.79 -11.18
CA LYS A 505 4.05 20.06 -11.90
C LYS A 505 4.41 20.80 -13.19
N GLU A 506 3.43 21.23 -13.96
CA GLU A 506 3.65 22.03 -15.17
C GLU A 506 4.44 23.33 -14.86
N LEU A 507 4.11 24.05 -13.79
CA LEU A 507 4.88 25.22 -13.36
C LEU A 507 6.34 24.86 -13.00
N ILE A 508 6.58 23.76 -12.28
CA ILE A 508 7.94 23.32 -11.91
C ILE A 508 8.73 22.91 -13.15
N ASP A 509 8.14 22.15 -14.06
CA ASP A 509 8.77 21.68 -15.29
C ASP A 509 9.18 22.88 -16.18
N ILE A 510 8.31 23.89 -16.30
CA ILE A 510 8.58 25.14 -17.03
C ILE A 510 9.70 25.98 -16.38
N LYS A 511 9.77 26.02 -15.04
CA LYS A 511 10.88 26.69 -14.35
C LYS A 511 12.21 25.98 -14.60
N ASN A 512 12.23 24.65 -14.56
CA ASN A 512 13.42 23.85 -14.86
C ASN A 512 13.87 24.04 -16.32
N GLU A 513 12.92 24.14 -17.26
CA GLU A 513 13.18 24.48 -18.67
C GLU A 513 13.82 25.88 -18.79
N ALA A 514 13.25 26.87 -18.11
CA ALA A 514 13.78 28.23 -18.09
C ALA A 514 15.20 28.32 -17.49
N ASP A 515 15.44 27.69 -16.34
CA ASP A 515 16.77 27.65 -15.70
C ASP A 515 17.80 26.93 -16.59
N THR A 516 17.40 25.85 -17.26
CA THR A 516 18.25 25.12 -18.22
C THR A 516 18.61 25.99 -19.41
N LEU A 517 17.63 26.70 -20.00
CA LEU A 517 17.84 27.62 -21.11
C LEU A 517 18.74 28.80 -20.70
N ILE A 518 18.53 29.39 -19.53
CA ILE A 518 19.40 30.44 -18.98
C ILE A 518 20.84 29.93 -18.86
N PHE A 519 21.05 28.76 -18.27
CA PHE A 519 22.37 28.18 -18.09
C PHE A 519 23.07 27.91 -19.42
N GLN A 520 22.39 27.26 -20.37
CA GLN A 520 22.93 26.98 -21.71
C GLN A 520 23.28 28.28 -22.46
N THR A 521 22.42 29.29 -22.40
CA THR A 521 22.65 30.57 -23.08
C THR A 521 23.81 31.35 -22.46
N LYS A 522 23.88 31.42 -21.12
CA LYS A 522 25.02 32.02 -20.40
C LYS A 522 26.33 31.32 -20.76
N LYS A 523 26.34 29.99 -20.83
CA LYS A 523 27.52 29.21 -21.22
C LYS A 523 27.94 29.54 -22.67
N ALA A 524 27.01 29.56 -23.62
CA ALA A 524 27.32 29.85 -25.01
C ALA A 524 27.91 31.28 -25.21
N LEU A 525 27.41 32.28 -24.47
CA LEU A 525 27.99 33.62 -24.42
C LEU A 525 29.44 33.62 -23.89
N VAL A 526 29.72 32.82 -22.86
CA VAL A 526 31.08 32.69 -22.28
C VAL A 526 32.04 31.94 -23.21
N ASP A 527 31.57 30.94 -23.96
CA ASP A 527 32.39 30.15 -24.88
C ASP A 527 32.74 30.93 -26.17
N LEU A 528 31.85 31.81 -26.63
CA LEU A 528 32.08 32.65 -27.81
C LEU A 528 32.95 33.88 -27.53
N LYS A 529 32.82 34.51 -26.35
CA LYS A 529 33.54 35.74 -25.94
C LYS A 529 33.43 36.87 -26.97
N ASP A 530 34.51 37.09 -27.73
CA ASP A 530 34.70 38.23 -28.64
C ASP A 530 34.06 37.98 -30.02
N ASP A 531 33.58 36.75 -30.29
CA ASP A 531 32.91 36.37 -31.54
C ASP A 531 31.39 36.70 -31.53
N VAL A 532 30.90 37.39 -30.51
CA VAL A 532 29.51 37.88 -30.41
C VAL A 532 29.52 39.40 -30.52
N GLU A 533 28.66 39.95 -31.39
CA GLU A 533 28.50 41.40 -31.46
C GLU A 533 27.96 41.95 -30.13
N VAL A 534 28.49 43.10 -29.69
CA VAL A 534 28.12 43.71 -28.40
C VAL A 534 26.60 43.90 -28.26
N GLN A 535 25.93 44.31 -29.35
CA GLN A 535 24.47 44.49 -29.37
C GLN A 535 23.70 43.17 -29.26
N GLU A 536 24.19 42.09 -29.88
CA GLU A 536 23.59 40.74 -29.80
C GLU A 536 23.73 40.19 -28.37
N LYS A 537 24.90 40.42 -27.74
CA LYS A 537 25.19 40.05 -26.35
C LYS A 537 24.31 40.80 -25.34
N GLU A 538 24.25 42.14 -25.41
CA GLU A 538 23.45 42.97 -24.49
C GLU A 538 21.95 42.61 -24.56
N LYS A 539 21.42 42.36 -25.76
CA LYS A 539 20.04 41.93 -25.99
C LYS A 539 19.72 40.62 -25.27
N ILE A 540 20.62 39.63 -25.33
CA ILE A 540 20.42 38.32 -24.72
C ILE A 540 20.64 38.38 -23.21
N GLU A 541 21.61 39.15 -22.71
CA GLU A 541 21.77 39.39 -21.27
C GLU A 541 20.55 40.10 -20.65
N SER A 542 19.88 41.00 -21.38
CA SER A 542 18.59 41.57 -20.97
C SER A 542 17.50 40.52 -20.87
N LYS A 543 17.32 39.70 -21.92
CA LYS A 543 16.29 38.63 -21.93
C LYS A 543 16.51 37.56 -20.86
N ILE A 544 17.76 37.24 -20.55
CA ILE A 544 18.11 36.36 -19.42
C ILE A 544 17.61 36.95 -18.10
N LYS A 545 17.89 38.23 -17.81
CA LYS A 545 17.40 38.89 -16.58
C LYS A 545 15.88 38.96 -16.52
N GLU A 546 15.23 39.27 -17.65
CA GLU A 546 13.76 39.27 -17.74
C GLU A 546 13.17 37.89 -17.44
N LEU A 547 13.81 36.81 -17.89
CA LEU A 547 13.39 35.44 -17.61
C LEU A 547 13.62 35.08 -16.13
N GLU A 548 14.79 35.40 -15.57
CA GLU A 548 15.11 35.24 -14.14
C GLU A 548 14.09 35.97 -13.23
N GLU A 549 13.67 37.18 -13.61
CA GLU A 549 12.66 37.92 -12.86
C GLU A 549 11.27 37.26 -12.90
N VAL A 550 10.84 36.67 -14.01
CA VAL A 550 9.49 36.06 -14.12
C VAL A 550 9.41 34.64 -13.56
N ILE A 551 10.52 33.89 -13.53
CA ILE A 551 10.61 32.59 -12.83
C ILE A 551 10.20 32.74 -11.35
N SER A 552 10.46 33.89 -10.73
CA SER A 552 10.09 34.19 -9.34
C SER A 552 8.61 34.52 -9.11
N LYS A 553 7.81 34.69 -10.17
CA LYS A 553 6.43 35.22 -10.13
C LYS A 553 5.33 34.17 -10.36
N ASP A 554 5.70 32.89 -10.50
CA ASP A 554 4.81 31.72 -10.58
C ASP A 554 3.76 31.70 -11.73
N ASP A 555 3.89 32.56 -12.73
CA ASP A 555 2.98 32.60 -13.90
C ASP A 555 3.50 31.76 -15.07
N VAL A 556 2.86 30.61 -15.30
CA VAL A 556 3.13 29.64 -16.37
C VAL A 556 3.18 30.29 -17.77
N ASN A 557 2.27 31.21 -18.08
CA ASN A 557 2.17 31.79 -19.42
C ASN A 557 3.27 32.82 -19.64
N ILE A 558 3.51 33.69 -18.65
CA ILE A 558 4.57 34.70 -18.73
C ILE A 558 5.95 34.03 -18.82
N ILE A 559 6.20 32.95 -18.07
CA ILE A 559 7.46 32.22 -18.14
C ILE A 559 7.61 31.57 -19.54
N LYS A 560 6.58 30.90 -20.07
CA LYS A 560 6.60 30.33 -21.43
C LYS A 560 6.89 31.39 -22.51
N ASP A 561 6.25 32.56 -22.44
CA ASP A 561 6.49 33.65 -23.40
C ASP A 561 7.95 34.13 -23.34
N LYS A 562 8.55 34.21 -22.15
CA LYS A 562 9.96 34.59 -21.98
C LYS A 562 10.93 33.48 -22.36
N ILE A 563 10.61 32.21 -22.14
CA ILE A 563 11.37 31.05 -22.68
C ILE A 563 11.40 31.15 -24.21
N ASN A 564 10.25 31.31 -24.86
CA ASN A 564 10.15 31.44 -26.33
C ASN A 564 10.97 32.64 -26.84
N ALA A 565 10.84 33.80 -26.18
CA ALA A 565 11.57 35.01 -26.55
C ALA A 565 13.10 34.87 -26.38
N LEU A 566 13.58 34.16 -25.36
CA LEU A 566 15.01 33.89 -25.18
C LEU A 566 15.51 32.84 -26.18
N SER A 567 14.78 31.74 -26.37
CA SER A 567 15.13 30.66 -27.30
C SER A 567 15.33 31.14 -28.73
N GLN A 568 14.49 32.06 -29.22
CA GLN A 568 14.62 32.63 -30.58
C GLN A 568 15.95 33.36 -30.80
N ASP A 569 16.43 34.10 -29.80
CA ASP A 569 17.73 34.81 -29.91
C ASP A 569 18.91 33.88 -29.58
N ALA A 570 18.72 32.96 -28.62
CA ALA A 570 19.74 32.02 -28.18
C ALA A 570 20.11 30.99 -29.25
N GLN A 571 19.20 30.63 -30.17
CA GLN A 571 19.45 29.68 -31.26
C GLN A 571 20.68 30.05 -32.11
N ASN A 572 20.80 31.32 -32.53
CA ASN A 572 21.91 31.77 -33.36
C ASN A 572 23.26 31.68 -32.62
N ILE A 573 23.26 32.02 -31.33
CA ILE A 573 24.44 31.94 -30.47
C ILE A 573 24.83 30.48 -30.18
N ALA A 574 23.84 29.60 -29.93
CA ALA A 574 24.09 28.17 -29.73
C ALA A 574 24.72 27.52 -30.97
N ILE A 575 24.25 27.87 -32.18
CA ILE A 575 24.83 27.39 -33.45
C ILE A 575 26.28 27.87 -33.61
N LYS A 576 26.54 29.17 -33.42
CA LYS A 576 27.91 29.75 -33.46
C LYS A 576 28.84 29.04 -32.46
N ALA A 577 28.39 28.84 -31.21
CA ALA A 577 29.17 28.20 -30.16
C ALA A 577 29.48 26.73 -30.49
N TYR A 578 28.52 25.99 -31.02
CA TYR A 578 28.70 24.59 -31.42
C TYR A 578 29.69 24.45 -32.57
N GLN A 579 29.60 25.30 -33.60
CA GLN A 579 30.56 25.35 -34.72
C GLN A 579 31.98 25.68 -34.24
N LYS A 580 32.13 26.68 -33.35
CA LYS A 580 33.43 27.04 -32.75
C LYS A 580 34.02 25.90 -31.90
N THR A 581 33.17 25.10 -31.27
CA THR A 581 33.59 23.94 -30.47
C THR A 581 34.04 22.77 -31.37
N GLN A 582 33.26 22.40 -32.40
CA GLN A 582 33.67 21.39 -33.39
C GLN A 582 35.00 21.76 -34.08
N ASN A 583 35.18 23.02 -34.46
CA ASN A 583 36.43 23.51 -35.09
C ASN A 583 37.64 23.52 -34.15
N LYS A 584 37.44 23.44 -32.82
CA LYS A 584 38.52 23.17 -31.87
C LYS A 584 38.84 21.67 -31.80
N THR A 585 37.84 20.80 -31.70
CA THR A 585 38.04 19.35 -31.62
C THR A 585 38.70 18.79 -32.89
N ALA A 586 38.40 19.36 -34.07
CA ALA A 586 39.02 18.98 -35.34
C ALA A 586 40.47 19.47 -35.53
N ASN A 587 40.99 20.34 -34.64
CA ASN A 587 42.34 20.90 -34.72
C ASN A 587 43.34 20.29 -33.72
N ASP A 588 42.89 19.57 -32.69
CA ASP A 588 43.79 18.83 -31.77
C ASP A 588 44.30 17.51 -32.37
N ASP A 589 43.69 17.01 -33.45
CA ASP A 589 44.01 15.71 -34.07
C ASP A 589 45.04 15.79 -35.22
N LYS A 590 45.80 16.89 -35.30
CA LYS A 590 46.85 17.10 -36.31
C LYS A 590 48.14 17.69 -35.75
N ASN A 591 48.93 16.84 -35.08
CA ASN A 591 50.37 17.07 -34.97
C ASN A 591 51.17 15.75 -34.97
N PRO A 592 52.02 15.47 -35.98
CA PRO A 592 52.71 14.18 -36.11
C PRO A 592 54.20 14.23 -35.67
N SER A 593 54.57 13.36 -34.72
CA SER A 593 55.95 12.89 -34.48
C SER A 593 55.94 11.70 -33.50
N SER A 594 56.14 10.45 -33.95
CA SER A 594 57.45 9.74 -34.02
C SER A 594 58.23 9.76 -32.70
N ASN A 595 58.52 8.68 -31.97
CA ASN A 595 58.50 7.22 -32.23
C ASN A 595 58.34 6.46 -30.86
N ASP A 596 58.30 5.12 -30.68
CA ASP A 596 58.71 3.97 -31.51
C ASP A 596 57.98 2.63 -31.13
N ASN A 597 58.25 1.57 -31.90
CA ASN A 597 58.11 0.10 -31.68
C ASN A 597 57.75 -0.43 -30.25
N LYS A 598 56.81 -1.40 -30.04
CA LYS A 598 56.70 -2.73 -30.70
C LYS A 598 55.39 -3.51 -30.34
N ASP A 599 55.15 -4.62 -31.05
CA ASP A 599 54.09 -5.66 -30.92
C ASP A 599 53.72 -6.11 -29.47
N GLU A 600 52.55 -6.70 -29.17
CA GLU A 600 51.77 -7.68 -29.93
C GLU A 600 50.25 -7.75 -29.52
N LYS A 601 49.46 -8.56 -30.23
CA LYS A 601 47.97 -8.67 -30.18
C LYS A 601 47.37 -9.19 -28.86
N ILE A 602 46.12 -8.80 -28.57
CA ILE A 602 44.93 -9.68 -28.53
C ILE A 602 43.64 -8.83 -28.68
N LYS A 603 42.58 -9.46 -29.19
CA LYS A 603 41.27 -8.85 -29.52
C LYS A 603 40.39 -8.64 -28.29
N ASP A 604 39.47 -7.68 -28.37
CA ASP A 604 38.12 -7.82 -27.81
C ASP A 604 37.09 -7.52 -28.91
N ASP A 605 36.05 -8.35 -29.00
CA ASP A 605 34.94 -8.20 -29.96
C ASP A 605 33.89 -7.23 -29.41
N VAL A 606 33.50 -6.25 -30.22
CA VAL A 606 32.19 -5.58 -30.10
C VAL A 606 31.49 -5.72 -31.45
N VAL A 607 30.34 -6.37 -31.45
CA VAL A 607 29.55 -6.67 -32.64
C VAL A 607 28.51 -5.57 -32.82
N ASP A 608 28.72 -4.68 -33.79
CA ASP A 608 27.65 -3.85 -34.33
C ASP A 608 26.71 -4.73 -35.18
N ALA A 609 25.40 -4.60 -34.93
CA ALA A 609 24.36 -5.32 -35.65
C ALA A 609 23.60 -4.34 -36.56
N ASP A 610 23.99 -4.29 -37.84
CA ASP A 610 23.24 -3.60 -38.89
C ASP A 610 21.84 -4.21 -39.05
N PHE A 611 20.83 -3.36 -39.19
CA PHE A 611 19.44 -3.75 -39.47
C PHE A 611 19.08 -3.34 -40.91
N GLU A 612 18.89 -4.32 -41.80
CA GLU A 612 18.33 -4.08 -43.14
C GLU A 612 16.80 -4.00 -43.10
N GLU A 613 16.22 -2.87 -43.53
CA GLU A 613 14.81 -2.81 -43.91
C GLU A 613 14.59 -3.55 -45.24
N LYS A 614 13.66 -4.52 -45.24
CA LYS A 614 13.08 -5.07 -46.48
C LYS A 614 11.76 -4.39 -46.82
N LYS A 615 11.65 -4.00 -48.09
CA LYS A 615 10.41 -3.56 -48.76
C LYS A 615 9.38 -4.69 -48.88
#